data_AF-A0A6P0RY90-F1
#
_entry.id   AF-A0A6P0RY90-F1
#
_cell.length_a   1.000
_cell.length_b   1.000
_cell.length_c   1.000
_cell.angle_alpha   90.00
_cell.angle_beta   90.00
_cell.angle_gamma   90.00
#
_symmetry.space_group_name_H-M   'P 1'
#
loop_
_entity.id
_entity.type
_entity.pdbx_description
1 polymer ?
#
loop_
_entity_poly.entity_id
_entity_poly.type
_entity_poly.pdbx_seq_one_letter_code
_entity_poly.pdbx_strand_id
1 'polypeptide(L)'
;MVEPWTALGVFLLKDLVFKDVLLELGKEALEDYVKDFFKDCIKGGIESAKPRVLQKALGEALQQFLKIVEDELEFECNLSGAEIRDGYEIPIGKFIKHQEVKPLLGKAFAKDCRTIEGKQLERIWQQHCPQAMPTEFDWHGVAKEYVKEVKRIIKQSPELRGVLEFELQESIEKHTKEIAGISPDFNLKAYQEGLQERYANLNLDSLDTSVYDYREKLKVWQVFVAQNVRECQEFLPQVYEIPKEHQRRLRESNELEAEVDLEAWERYKQVYYDKPIRPILDVINEIWQYDSYRYLVILGDPGSGKSILLQYLALNWARSPLDNVIELPIPLLIELRTYSRDRNSGDCQDLLEFFHKGNVICRLNQHQLQERLKA
;
A
#
# COMPACT_ATOMS: atom_id res chain seq x y z
N MET A 1 -37.66 -3.32 -32.45
CA MET A 1 -36.75 -4.08 -31.59
C MET A 1 -35.42 -3.34 -31.64
N VAL A 2 -34.94 -2.77 -30.53
CA VAL A 2 -33.68 -1.99 -30.51
C VAL A 2 -32.53 -2.97 -30.71
N GLU A 3 -31.57 -2.66 -31.60
CA GLU A 3 -30.38 -3.50 -31.80
C GLU A 3 -29.65 -3.70 -30.45
N PRO A 4 -29.18 -4.92 -30.10
CA PRO A 4 -28.66 -5.23 -28.76
C PRO A 4 -27.54 -4.28 -28.29
N TRP A 5 -26.66 -3.89 -29.22
CA TRP A 5 -25.58 -2.94 -28.99
C TRP A 5 -26.07 -1.51 -28.75
N THR A 6 -27.13 -1.09 -29.44
CA THR A 6 -27.72 0.23 -29.23
C THR A 6 -28.36 0.35 -27.85
N ALA A 7 -28.91 -0.73 -27.31
CA ALA A 7 -29.40 -0.78 -25.93
C ALA A 7 -28.28 -0.60 -24.88
N LEU A 8 -27.03 -0.91 -25.26
CA LEU A 8 -25.82 -0.69 -24.45
C LEU A 8 -25.15 0.67 -24.75
N GLY A 9 -25.70 1.48 -25.65
CA GLY A 9 -25.15 2.77 -26.04
C GLY A 9 -24.01 2.69 -27.06
N VAL A 10 -23.88 1.56 -27.77
CA VAL A 10 -22.96 1.38 -28.90
C VAL A 10 -23.73 1.59 -30.21
N PHE A 11 -23.35 2.62 -30.96
CA PHE A 11 -23.94 2.91 -32.27
C PHE A 11 -23.05 2.32 -33.36
N LEU A 12 -23.56 1.28 -34.02
CA LEU A 12 -22.83 0.59 -35.09
C LEU A 12 -22.57 1.52 -36.27
N LEU A 13 -21.35 1.48 -36.79
CA LEU A 13 -20.96 2.19 -38.02
C LEU A 13 -21.83 1.68 -39.18
N LYS A 14 -22.36 2.61 -39.98
CA LYS A 14 -23.29 2.28 -41.08
C LYS A 14 -22.59 1.63 -42.27
N ASP A 15 -21.32 1.96 -42.43
CA ASP A 15 -20.41 1.56 -43.50
C ASP A 15 -19.56 0.33 -43.14
N LEU A 16 -19.64 -0.18 -41.91
CA LEU A 16 -18.92 -1.38 -41.49
C LEU A 16 -19.45 -2.60 -42.23
N VAL A 17 -18.58 -3.23 -43.03
CA VAL A 17 -18.84 -4.48 -43.77
C VAL A 17 -19.13 -5.61 -42.78
N PHE A 18 -18.39 -5.69 -41.68
CA PHE A 18 -18.57 -6.73 -40.65
C PHE A 18 -19.68 -6.44 -39.62
N LYS A 19 -20.68 -5.61 -39.97
CA LYS A 19 -21.76 -5.24 -39.03
C LYS A 19 -22.52 -6.47 -38.52
N ASP A 20 -22.78 -7.45 -39.38
CA ASP A 20 -23.55 -8.64 -39.03
C ASP A 20 -22.81 -9.53 -38.01
N VAL A 21 -21.48 -9.60 -38.09
CA VAL A 21 -20.64 -10.28 -37.08
C VAL A 21 -20.87 -9.71 -35.68
N LEU A 22 -20.92 -8.39 -35.54
CA LEU A 22 -21.23 -7.75 -34.25
C LEU A 22 -22.67 -8.03 -33.85
N LEU A 23 -23.63 -7.86 -34.75
CA LEU A 23 -25.05 -8.07 -34.45
C LEU A 23 -25.33 -9.49 -33.96
N GLU A 24 -24.69 -10.50 -34.53
CA GLU A 24 -24.78 -11.88 -34.06
C GLU A 24 -24.21 -12.02 -32.65
N LEU A 25 -23.02 -11.48 -32.39
CA LEU A 25 -22.40 -11.54 -31.06
C LEU A 25 -23.28 -10.85 -30.00
N GLY A 26 -23.92 -9.74 -30.33
CA GLY A 26 -24.81 -9.01 -29.42
C GLY A 26 -26.10 -9.75 -29.07
N LYS A 27 -26.49 -10.77 -29.84
CA LYS A 27 -27.64 -11.64 -29.53
C LYS A 27 -27.28 -12.77 -28.56
N GLU A 28 -25.99 -13.05 -28.36
CA GLU A 28 -25.51 -14.09 -27.46
C GLU A 28 -25.42 -13.60 -26.00
N ALA A 29 -25.23 -14.53 -25.06
CA ALA A 29 -24.96 -14.19 -23.67
C ALA A 29 -23.54 -13.60 -23.54
N LEU A 30 -23.46 -12.27 -23.42
CA LEU A 30 -22.19 -11.54 -23.40
C LEU A 30 -21.41 -11.66 -22.07
N GLU A 31 -22.01 -12.19 -21.00
CA GLU A 31 -21.37 -12.25 -19.68
C GLU A 31 -20.07 -13.05 -19.69
N ASP A 32 -20.11 -14.28 -20.22
CA ASP A 32 -18.92 -15.12 -20.36
C ASP A 32 -17.90 -14.50 -21.32
N TYR A 33 -18.37 -13.84 -22.38
CA TYR A 33 -17.49 -13.17 -23.33
C TYR A 33 -16.73 -12.01 -22.65
N VAL A 34 -17.45 -11.15 -21.91
CA VAL A 34 -16.86 -10.04 -21.17
C VAL A 34 -15.82 -10.57 -20.17
N LYS A 35 -16.14 -11.65 -19.45
CA LYS A 35 -15.22 -12.28 -18.51
C LYS A 35 -13.95 -12.77 -19.20
N ASP A 36 -14.07 -13.52 -20.30
CA ASP A 36 -12.93 -14.02 -21.06
C ASP A 36 -12.09 -12.90 -21.69
N PHE A 37 -12.75 -11.86 -22.18
CA PHE A 37 -12.09 -10.73 -22.83
C PHE A 37 -11.28 -9.93 -21.82
N PHE A 38 -11.84 -9.61 -20.65
CA PHE A 38 -11.16 -8.79 -19.65
C PHE A 38 -10.31 -9.58 -18.65
N LYS A 39 -10.22 -10.92 -18.75
CA LYS A 39 -9.57 -11.79 -17.75
C LYS A 39 -8.13 -11.40 -17.37
N ASP A 40 -7.37 -10.86 -18.32
CA ASP A 40 -5.97 -10.46 -18.09
C ASP A 40 -5.84 -9.02 -17.55
N CYS A 41 -6.90 -8.21 -17.68
CA CYS A 41 -6.94 -6.81 -17.27
C CYS A 41 -7.67 -6.60 -15.94
N ILE A 42 -8.67 -7.43 -15.65
CA ILE A 42 -9.52 -7.37 -14.47
C ILE A 42 -9.47 -8.77 -13.83
N LYS A 43 -8.66 -8.90 -12.76
CA LYS A 43 -8.38 -10.18 -12.08
C LYS A 43 -9.24 -10.43 -10.84
N GLY A 44 -10.07 -9.47 -10.43
CA GLY A 44 -11.11 -9.62 -9.40
C GLY A 44 -12.49 -9.79 -10.04
N GLY A 45 -13.35 -10.60 -9.41
CA GLY A 45 -14.65 -10.98 -9.95
C GLY A 45 -15.48 -9.82 -10.52
N ILE A 46 -15.73 -9.88 -11.82
CA ILE A 46 -16.70 -9.04 -12.54
C ILE A 46 -18.11 -9.51 -12.16
N GLU A 47 -18.54 -9.22 -10.95
CA GLU A 47 -19.97 -9.31 -10.60
C GLU A 47 -20.48 -8.04 -9.90
N SER A 48 -19.63 -7.23 -9.26
CA SER A 48 -20.06 -6.05 -8.51
C SER A 48 -19.85 -4.71 -9.22
N ALA A 49 -19.01 -4.62 -10.26
CA ALA A 49 -18.69 -3.36 -10.94
C ALA A 49 -19.34 -3.26 -12.34
N LYS A 50 -20.55 -2.69 -12.39
CA LYS A 50 -21.21 -2.12 -13.58
C LYS A 50 -21.06 -2.95 -14.88
N PRO A 51 -21.67 -4.14 -14.99
CA PRO A 51 -21.56 -5.03 -16.16
C PRO A 51 -21.90 -4.35 -17.50
N ARG A 52 -22.85 -3.40 -17.49
CA ARG A 52 -23.20 -2.61 -18.68
C ARG A 52 -22.04 -1.76 -19.22
N VAL A 53 -21.17 -1.24 -18.36
CA VAL A 53 -20.02 -0.41 -18.79
C VAL A 53 -19.00 -1.26 -19.52
N LEU A 54 -18.73 -2.47 -19.01
CA LEU A 54 -17.80 -3.42 -19.65
C LEU A 54 -18.38 -3.99 -20.95
N GLN A 55 -19.67 -4.30 -20.99
CA GLN A 55 -20.36 -4.72 -22.21
C GLN A 55 -20.32 -3.64 -23.29
N LYS A 56 -20.53 -2.36 -22.92
CA LYS A 56 -20.40 -1.24 -23.84
C LYS A 56 -18.96 -1.12 -24.36
N ALA A 57 -17.97 -1.14 -23.48
CA ALA A 57 -16.55 -1.05 -23.84
C ALA A 57 -16.11 -2.19 -24.77
N LEU A 58 -16.61 -3.41 -24.52
CA LEU A 58 -16.41 -4.57 -25.39
C LEU A 58 -16.95 -4.30 -26.80
N GLY A 59 -18.20 -3.84 -26.91
CA GLY A 59 -18.84 -3.55 -28.20
C GLY A 59 -18.09 -2.47 -28.98
N GLU A 60 -17.69 -1.38 -28.32
CA GLU A 60 -16.90 -0.31 -28.93
C GLU A 60 -15.53 -0.82 -29.41
N ALA A 61 -14.84 -1.63 -28.60
CA ALA A 61 -13.53 -2.17 -28.97
C ALA A 61 -13.61 -3.14 -30.15
N LEU A 62 -14.57 -4.07 -30.15
CA LEU A 62 -14.73 -5.01 -31.26
C LEU A 62 -15.12 -4.29 -32.55
N GLN A 63 -15.97 -3.26 -32.47
CA GLN A 63 -16.28 -2.42 -33.63
C GLN A 63 -15.04 -1.74 -34.21
N GLN A 64 -14.19 -1.17 -33.36
CA GLN A 64 -12.94 -0.55 -33.82
C GLN A 64 -11.98 -1.59 -34.40
N PHE A 65 -11.84 -2.75 -33.77
CA PHE A 65 -11.01 -3.83 -34.30
C PHE A 65 -11.46 -4.27 -35.69
N LEU A 66 -12.75 -4.52 -35.86
CA LEU A 66 -13.32 -4.93 -37.15
C LEU A 66 -13.14 -3.86 -38.23
N LYS A 67 -13.30 -2.58 -37.88
CA LYS A 67 -13.10 -1.49 -38.83
C LYS A 67 -11.64 -1.39 -39.26
N ILE A 68 -10.68 -1.54 -38.33
CA ILE A 68 -9.26 -1.52 -38.67
C ILE A 68 -8.90 -2.70 -39.59
N VAL A 69 -9.43 -3.89 -39.33
CA VAL A 69 -9.21 -5.07 -40.20
C VAL A 69 -9.83 -4.84 -41.59
N GLU A 70 -11.02 -4.26 -41.66
CA GLU A 70 -11.68 -3.90 -42.92
C GLU A 70 -10.87 -2.87 -43.71
N ASP A 71 -10.42 -1.79 -43.06
CA ASP A 71 -9.62 -0.74 -43.69
C ASP A 71 -8.28 -1.29 -44.21
N GLU A 72 -7.63 -2.18 -43.46
CA GLU A 72 -6.41 -2.86 -43.90
C GLU A 72 -6.66 -3.74 -45.15
N LEU A 73 -7.77 -4.49 -45.19
CA LEU A 73 -8.16 -5.29 -46.35
C LEU A 73 -8.54 -4.41 -47.56
N GLU A 74 -9.21 -3.29 -47.33
CA GLU A 74 -9.67 -2.40 -48.39
C GLU A 74 -8.53 -1.57 -48.97
N PHE A 75 -7.73 -0.91 -48.13
CA PHE A 75 -6.74 0.07 -48.58
C PHE A 75 -5.37 -0.52 -48.86
N GLU A 76 -4.88 -1.45 -48.04
CA GLU A 76 -3.55 -2.04 -48.23
C GLU A 76 -3.61 -3.27 -49.14
N CYS A 77 -4.69 -4.08 -49.02
CA CYS A 77 -4.87 -5.27 -49.84
C CYS A 77 -5.72 -5.03 -51.11
N ASN A 78 -6.25 -3.81 -51.32
CA ASN A 78 -7.08 -3.41 -52.47
C ASN A 78 -8.30 -4.31 -52.73
N LEU A 79 -8.92 -4.86 -51.68
CA LEU A 79 -10.14 -5.66 -51.78
C LEU A 79 -11.38 -4.78 -51.75
N SER A 80 -12.37 -5.09 -52.57
CA SER A 80 -13.67 -4.42 -52.51
C SER A 80 -14.47 -4.88 -51.29
N GLY A 81 -15.38 -4.04 -50.78
CA GLY A 81 -16.26 -4.42 -49.66
C GLY A 81 -17.09 -5.69 -49.91
N ALA A 82 -17.38 -6.05 -51.17
CA ALA A 82 -18.05 -7.31 -51.51
C ALA A 82 -17.12 -8.52 -51.33
N GLU A 83 -15.86 -8.43 -51.77
CA GLU A 83 -14.86 -9.48 -51.58
C GLU A 83 -14.53 -9.67 -50.10
N ILE A 84 -14.45 -8.57 -49.35
CA ILE A 84 -14.24 -8.59 -47.89
C ILE A 84 -15.39 -9.31 -47.20
N ARG A 85 -16.64 -8.94 -47.50
CA ARG A 85 -17.83 -9.58 -46.94
C ARG A 85 -17.87 -11.07 -47.26
N ASP A 86 -17.83 -11.40 -48.55
CA ASP A 86 -18.06 -12.77 -49.01
C ASP A 86 -16.91 -13.72 -48.62
N GLY A 87 -15.68 -13.21 -48.49
CA GLY A 87 -14.49 -13.98 -48.16
C GLY A 87 -14.14 -14.05 -46.67
N TYR A 88 -14.38 -12.99 -45.89
CA TYR A 88 -13.80 -12.83 -44.55
C TYR A 88 -14.82 -12.70 -43.41
N GLU A 89 -16.10 -12.44 -43.69
CA GLU A 89 -17.11 -12.24 -42.65
C GLU A 89 -17.23 -13.45 -41.70
N ILE A 90 -17.40 -14.66 -42.27
CA ILE A 90 -17.52 -15.89 -41.49
C ILE A 90 -16.20 -16.24 -40.76
N PRO A 91 -15.02 -16.23 -41.41
CA PRO A 91 -13.75 -16.43 -40.72
C PRO A 91 -13.50 -15.44 -39.58
N ILE A 92 -13.77 -14.15 -39.78
CA ILE A 92 -13.58 -13.11 -38.75
C ILE A 92 -14.53 -13.33 -37.58
N GLY A 93 -15.80 -13.68 -37.85
CA GLY A 93 -16.75 -14.02 -36.79
C GLY A 93 -16.27 -15.19 -35.92
N LYS A 94 -15.65 -16.21 -36.52
CA LYS A 94 -15.03 -17.32 -35.77
C LYS A 94 -13.78 -16.87 -35.01
N PHE A 95 -12.97 -16.03 -35.64
CA PHE A 95 -11.71 -15.55 -35.09
C PHE A 95 -11.91 -14.73 -33.80
N ILE A 96 -12.82 -13.75 -33.80
CA ILE A 96 -13.06 -12.92 -32.60
C ILE A 96 -13.63 -13.75 -31.44
N LYS A 97 -14.41 -14.81 -31.73
CA LYS A 97 -14.96 -15.72 -30.71
C LYS A 97 -13.93 -16.72 -30.18
N HIS A 98 -12.74 -16.81 -30.78
CA HIS A 98 -11.71 -17.76 -30.37
C HIS A 98 -11.17 -17.45 -28.95
N GLN A 99 -11.02 -18.48 -28.12
CA GLN A 99 -10.67 -18.38 -26.70
C GLN A 99 -9.33 -17.67 -26.43
N GLU A 100 -8.39 -17.73 -27.38
CA GLU A 100 -7.10 -17.04 -27.29
C GLU A 100 -7.15 -15.61 -27.79
N VAL A 101 -8.08 -15.28 -28.71
CA VAL A 101 -8.21 -13.94 -29.30
C VAL A 101 -8.88 -12.99 -28.31
N LYS A 102 -9.93 -13.44 -27.61
CA LYS A 102 -10.64 -12.63 -26.61
C LYS A 102 -9.70 -11.94 -25.61
N PRO A 103 -8.87 -12.65 -24.83
CA PRO A 103 -7.97 -12.01 -23.88
C PRO A 103 -6.86 -11.21 -24.55
N LEU A 104 -6.41 -11.60 -25.74
CA LEU A 104 -5.38 -10.88 -26.47
C LEU A 104 -5.83 -9.49 -26.89
N LEU A 105 -7.07 -9.37 -27.39
CA LEU A 105 -7.72 -8.09 -27.66
C LEU A 105 -8.02 -7.32 -26.37
N GLY A 106 -8.38 -8.03 -25.30
CA GLY A 106 -8.61 -7.46 -23.99
C GLY A 106 -7.40 -6.78 -23.37
N LYS A 107 -6.19 -7.31 -23.57
CA LYS A 107 -4.93 -6.73 -23.07
C LYS A 107 -4.74 -5.26 -23.42
N ALA A 108 -5.35 -4.76 -24.50
CA ALA A 108 -5.32 -3.34 -24.87
C ALA A 108 -5.86 -2.40 -23.76
N PHE A 109 -6.73 -2.91 -22.90
CA PHE A 109 -7.31 -2.17 -21.77
C PHE A 109 -6.37 -2.07 -20.56
N ALA A 110 -5.29 -2.84 -20.50
CA ALA A 110 -4.29 -2.73 -19.42
C ALA A 110 -3.57 -1.37 -19.47
N LYS A 111 -3.33 -0.77 -18.30
CA LYS A 111 -2.77 0.59 -18.15
C LYS A 111 -1.51 0.81 -19.00
N ASP A 112 -0.56 -0.11 -18.91
CA ASP A 112 0.76 0.01 -19.57
C ASP A 112 0.83 -0.67 -20.94
N CYS A 113 -0.30 -1.15 -21.49
CA CYS A 113 -0.33 -1.74 -22.82
C CYS A 113 -0.05 -0.67 -23.90
N ARG A 114 1.05 -0.86 -24.64
CA ARG A 114 1.44 -0.03 -25.80
C ARG A 114 1.16 -0.70 -27.14
N THR A 115 1.08 -2.02 -27.16
CA THR A 115 0.77 -2.84 -28.34
C THR A 115 0.26 -4.21 -27.87
N ILE A 116 -0.57 -4.86 -28.67
CA ILE A 116 -0.90 -6.28 -28.50
C ILE A 116 -0.06 -7.13 -29.46
N GLU A 117 0.06 -8.42 -29.20
CA GLU A 117 0.96 -9.30 -29.95
C GLU A 117 0.39 -9.65 -31.34
N GLY A 118 0.61 -8.77 -32.34
CA GLY A 118 0.13 -8.99 -33.71
C GLY A 118 0.58 -10.32 -34.33
N LYS A 119 1.80 -10.77 -34.06
CA LYS A 119 2.29 -12.10 -34.48
C LYS A 119 1.47 -13.26 -33.89
N GLN A 120 0.89 -13.07 -32.71
CA GLN A 120 0.05 -14.08 -32.09
C GLN A 120 -1.33 -14.10 -32.75
N LEU A 121 -1.90 -12.93 -33.11
CA LEU A 121 -3.12 -12.86 -33.92
C LEU A 121 -2.94 -13.57 -35.26
N GLU A 122 -1.83 -13.30 -35.95
CA GLU A 122 -1.47 -13.93 -37.22
C GLU A 122 -1.40 -15.47 -37.10
N ARG A 123 -0.71 -15.97 -36.07
CA ARG A 123 -0.60 -17.41 -35.82
C ARG A 123 -1.95 -18.07 -35.57
N ILE A 124 -2.78 -17.45 -34.72
CA ILE A 124 -4.13 -17.97 -34.43
C ILE A 124 -4.97 -17.99 -35.71
N TRP A 125 -4.86 -16.94 -36.54
CA TRP A 125 -5.55 -16.91 -37.83
C TRP A 125 -5.13 -18.06 -38.73
N GLN A 126 -3.83 -18.24 -38.95
CA GLN A 126 -3.27 -19.30 -39.81
C GLN A 126 -3.65 -20.72 -39.34
N GLN A 127 -3.79 -20.93 -38.03
CA GLN A 127 -4.10 -22.24 -37.46
C GLN A 127 -5.59 -22.58 -37.50
N HIS A 128 -6.47 -21.58 -37.40
CA HIS A 128 -7.90 -21.80 -37.15
C HIS A 128 -8.83 -21.25 -38.22
N CYS A 129 -8.33 -20.41 -39.13
CA CYS A 129 -9.12 -19.85 -40.23
C CYS A 129 -8.74 -20.52 -41.56
N PRO A 130 -9.72 -21.01 -42.33
CA PRO A 130 -9.46 -21.71 -43.59
C PRO A 130 -8.96 -20.76 -44.69
N GLN A 131 -9.31 -19.47 -44.61
CA GLN A 131 -8.92 -18.45 -45.56
C GLN A 131 -7.57 -17.84 -45.12
N ALA A 132 -6.57 -17.84 -45.98
CA ALA A 132 -5.32 -17.13 -45.72
C ALA A 132 -5.56 -15.62 -45.80
N MET A 133 -4.92 -14.85 -44.91
CA MET A 133 -4.86 -13.40 -45.10
C MET A 133 -4.03 -13.05 -46.35
N PRO A 134 -4.33 -11.93 -47.03
CA PRO A 134 -3.48 -11.44 -48.13
C PRO A 134 -2.04 -11.21 -47.67
N THR A 135 -1.10 -11.30 -48.60
CA THR A 135 0.34 -11.17 -48.31
C THR A 135 0.72 -9.80 -47.76
N GLU A 136 -0.05 -8.78 -48.11
CA GLU A 136 0.16 -7.38 -47.75
C GLU A 136 -0.42 -7.02 -46.38
N PHE A 137 -1.25 -7.88 -45.77
CA PHE A 137 -1.98 -7.58 -44.54
C PHE A 137 -1.06 -7.49 -43.31
N ASP A 138 -0.96 -6.32 -42.68
CA ASP A 138 -0.09 -6.10 -41.52
C ASP A 138 -0.81 -6.27 -40.17
N TRP A 139 -0.74 -7.49 -39.63
CA TRP A 139 -1.20 -7.79 -38.27
C TRP A 139 -0.56 -6.91 -37.18
N HIS A 140 0.68 -6.45 -37.39
CA HIS A 140 1.38 -5.61 -36.43
C HIS A 140 0.85 -4.17 -36.44
N GLY A 141 0.59 -3.63 -37.64
CA GLY A 141 -0.10 -2.36 -37.88
C GLY A 141 -1.48 -2.34 -37.25
N VAL A 142 -2.30 -3.35 -37.56
CA VAL A 142 -3.65 -3.54 -36.98
C VAL A 142 -3.60 -3.57 -35.45
N ALA A 143 -2.70 -4.37 -34.87
CA ALA A 143 -2.53 -4.47 -33.42
C ALA A 143 -2.18 -3.13 -32.76
N LYS A 144 -1.28 -2.35 -33.39
CA LYS A 144 -0.85 -1.05 -32.88
C LYS A 144 -1.95 0.00 -32.97
N GLU A 145 -2.69 0.04 -34.08
CA GLU A 145 -3.79 0.98 -34.26
C GLU A 145 -4.95 0.67 -33.32
N TYR A 146 -5.27 -0.62 -33.17
CA TYR A 146 -6.30 -1.07 -32.24
C TYR A 146 -6.05 -0.61 -30.80
N VAL A 147 -4.80 -0.70 -30.30
CA VAL A 147 -4.48 -0.19 -28.96
C VAL A 147 -4.73 1.31 -28.85
N LYS A 148 -4.42 2.12 -29.87
CA LYS A 148 -4.70 3.56 -29.85
C LYS A 148 -6.20 3.85 -29.75
N GLU A 149 -7.02 3.12 -30.50
CA GLU A 149 -8.47 3.24 -30.44
C GLU A 149 -9.03 2.84 -29.07
N VAL A 150 -8.53 1.74 -28.48
CA VAL A 150 -8.90 1.35 -27.12
C VAL A 150 -8.52 2.42 -26.10
N LYS A 151 -7.34 3.05 -26.20
CA LYS A 151 -6.99 4.19 -25.32
C LYS A 151 -7.93 5.38 -25.51
N ARG A 152 -8.44 5.62 -26.73
CA ARG A 152 -9.44 6.66 -27.00
C ARG A 152 -10.77 6.35 -26.34
N ILE A 153 -11.24 5.10 -26.45
CA ILE A 153 -12.44 4.60 -25.76
C ILE A 153 -12.34 4.83 -24.25
N ILE A 154 -11.21 4.42 -23.63
CA ILE A 154 -10.96 4.63 -22.20
C ILE A 154 -10.99 6.12 -21.84
N LYS A 155 -10.33 6.98 -22.63
CA LYS A 155 -10.29 8.42 -22.36
C LYS A 155 -11.68 9.07 -22.40
N GLN A 156 -12.54 8.62 -23.32
CA GLN A 156 -13.88 9.15 -23.53
C GLN A 156 -14.91 8.66 -22.50
N SER A 157 -14.58 7.63 -21.71
CA SER A 157 -15.48 7.03 -20.71
C SER A 157 -14.91 7.18 -19.28
N PRO A 158 -15.34 8.22 -18.52
CA PRO A 158 -14.98 8.38 -17.11
C PRO A 158 -15.36 7.16 -16.26
N GLU A 159 -16.51 6.54 -16.54
CA GLU A 159 -17.00 5.37 -15.81
C GLU A 159 -16.08 4.15 -16.01
N LEU A 160 -15.63 3.92 -17.25
CA LEU A 160 -14.69 2.83 -17.56
C LEU A 160 -13.33 3.07 -16.90
N ARG A 161 -12.83 4.31 -16.91
CA ARG A 161 -11.59 4.67 -16.18
C ARG A 161 -11.71 4.35 -14.70
N GLY A 162 -12.82 4.73 -14.07
CA GLY A 162 -13.06 4.42 -12.66
C GLY A 162 -13.04 2.91 -12.38
N VAL A 163 -13.62 2.08 -13.25
CA VAL A 163 -13.60 0.61 -13.10
C VAL A 163 -12.16 0.06 -13.23
N LEU A 164 -11.39 0.52 -14.23
CA LEU A 164 -10.03 0.05 -14.46
C LEU A 164 -9.04 0.54 -13.37
N GLU A 165 -9.21 1.77 -12.87
CA GLU A 165 -8.40 2.33 -11.79
C GLU A 165 -8.67 1.63 -10.45
N PHE A 166 -9.94 1.34 -10.16
CA PHE A 166 -10.35 0.58 -8.97
C PHE A 166 -9.72 -0.82 -8.96
N GLU A 167 -9.74 -1.55 -10.09
CA GLU A 167 -9.12 -2.88 -10.15
C GLU A 167 -7.60 -2.86 -10.09
N LEU A 168 -6.97 -1.83 -10.64
CA LEU A 168 -5.54 -1.65 -10.45
C LEU A 168 -5.21 -1.45 -8.97
N GLN A 169 -6.01 -0.66 -8.26
CA GLN A 169 -5.85 -0.45 -6.82
C GLN A 169 -6.10 -1.73 -6.02
N GLU A 170 -7.18 -2.47 -6.28
CA GLU A 170 -7.44 -3.77 -5.63
C GLU A 170 -6.35 -4.80 -5.93
N SER A 171 -5.84 -4.85 -7.16
CA SER A 171 -4.78 -5.77 -7.56
C SER A 171 -3.45 -5.39 -6.90
N ILE A 172 -3.13 -4.09 -6.80
CA ILE A 172 -1.98 -3.60 -6.02
C ILE A 172 -2.16 -3.97 -4.54
N GLU A 173 -3.33 -3.77 -3.96
CA GLU A 173 -3.61 -4.12 -2.57
C GLU A 173 -3.50 -5.64 -2.33
N LYS A 174 -4.02 -6.48 -3.23
CA LYS A 174 -3.91 -7.95 -3.15
C LYS A 174 -2.47 -8.43 -3.33
N HIS A 175 -1.75 -7.95 -4.34
CA HIS A 175 -0.35 -8.31 -4.54
C HIS A 175 0.57 -7.79 -3.42
N THR A 176 0.24 -6.64 -2.83
CA THR A 176 0.93 -6.14 -1.63
C THR A 176 0.65 -7.05 -0.41
N LYS A 177 -0.57 -7.58 -0.29
CA LYS A 177 -0.96 -8.57 0.75
C LYS A 177 -0.30 -9.96 0.52
N GLU A 178 -0.03 -10.34 -0.72
CA GLU A 178 0.60 -11.63 -1.07
C GLU A 178 2.13 -11.62 -0.94
N ILE A 179 2.78 -10.49 -1.24
CA ILE A 179 4.25 -10.37 -1.21
C ILE A 179 4.79 -10.07 0.20
N ALA A 180 4.01 -9.40 1.06
CA ALA A 180 4.33 -9.22 2.48
C ALA A 180 3.38 -10.09 3.32
N GLY A 181 3.84 -11.29 3.69
CA GLY A 181 3.05 -12.26 4.44
C GLY A 181 2.26 -11.62 5.59
N ILE A 182 0.94 -11.60 5.43
CA ILE A 182 -0.06 -11.05 6.35
C ILE A 182 0.31 -9.63 6.79
N SER A 183 -0.17 -8.63 6.05
CA SER A 183 -0.20 -7.26 6.55
C SER A 183 -0.87 -7.28 7.93
N PRO A 184 -0.18 -6.85 9.00
CA PRO A 184 -0.76 -6.85 10.33
C PRO A 184 -1.98 -5.93 10.35
N ASP A 185 -3.07 -6.43 10.89
CA ASP A 185 -4.23 -5.60 11.20
C ASP A 185 -3.86 -4.53 12.24
N PHE A 186 -4.51 -3.37 12.20
CA PHE A 186 -4.39 -2.36 13.25
C PHE A 186 -5.31 -2.71 14.43
N ASN A 187 -4.91 -3.71 15.21
CA ASN A 187 -5.68 -4.19 16.36
C ASN A 187 -5.13 -3.64 17.67
N LEU A 188 -5.72 -2.54 18.16
CA LEU A 188 -5.32 -1.92 19.42
C LEU A 188 -5.51 -2.83 20.63
N LYS A 189 -6.50 -3.73 20.61
CA LYS A 189 -6.71 -4.70 21.69
C LYS A 189 -5.55 -5.69 21.75
N ALA A 190 -5.15 -6.25 20.62
CA ALA A 190 -3.97 -7.12 20.55
C ALA A 190 -2.69 -6.38 20.95
N TYR A 191 -2.60 -5.08 20.64
CA TYR A 191 -1.48 -4.25 21.07
C TYR A 191 -1.46 -4.05 22.60
N GLN A 192 -2.61 -3.77 23.22
CA GLN A 192 -2.73 -3.71 24.69
C GLN A 192 -2.34 -5.05 25.34
N GLU A 193 -2.83 -6.17 24.81
CA GLU A 193 -2.50 -7.52 25.28
C GLU A 193 -1.00 -7.78 25.18
N GLY A 194 -0.38 -7.48 24.04
CA GLY A 194 1.07 -7.63 23.85
C GLY A 194 1.91 -6.78 24.81
N LEU A 195 1.52 -5.53 25.07
CA LEU A 195 2.18 -4.68 26.06
C LEU A 195 2.10 -5.28 27.47
N GLN A 196 0.95 -5.82 27.86
CA GLN A 196 0.78 -6.50 29.13
C GLN A 196 1.64 -7.77 29.19
N GLU A 197 1.60 -8.62 28.17
CA GLU A 197 2.40 -9.86 28.14
C GLU A 197 3.90 -9.59 28.29
N ARG A 198 4.43 -8.59 27.59
CA ARG A 198 5.88 -8.32 27.58
C ARG A 198 6.37 -7.53 28.79
N TYR A 199 5.58 -6.59 29.32
CA TYR A 199 6.06 -5.65 30.33
C TYR A 199 5.37 -5.76 31.69
N ALA A 200 4.29 -6.55 31.84
CA ALA A 200 3.58 -6.63 33.12
C ALA A 200 4.42 -7.19 34.26
N ASN A 201 5.28 -8.16 33.98
CA ASN A 201 6.05 -8.87 34.98
C ASN A 201 7.37 -8.15 35.25
N LEU A 202 7.71 -7.98 36.52
CA LEU A 202 8.99 -7.39 36.90
C LEU A 202 10.13 -8.39 36.60
N ASN A 203 11.14 -7.97 35.85
CA ASN A 203 12.29 -8.82 35.55
C ASN A 203 13.22 -8.91 36.77
N LEU A 204 13.18 -10.05 37.46
CA LEU A 204 13.99 -10.37 38.64
C LEU A 204 15.16 -11.30 38.34
N ASP A 205 15.47 -11.55 37.06
CA ASP A 205 16.45 -12.56 36.62
C ASP A 205 17.88 -12.27 37.08
N SER A 206 18.14 -11.04 37.53
CA SER A 206 19.42 -10.60 38.07
C SER A 206 19.57 -10.80 39.58
N LEU A 207 18.49 -11.08 40.31
CA LEU A 207 18.49 -11.11 41.77
C LEU A 207 18.50 -12.53 42.35
N ASP A 208 17.85 -13.50 41.70
CA ASP A 208 17.87 -14.91 42.12
C ASP A 208 17.44 -15.84 40.96
N THR A 209 18.04 -17.02 40.84
CA THR A 209 17.71 -18.03 39.81
C THR A 209 16.54 -18.94 40.22
N SER A 210 16.07 -18.85 41.47
CA SER A 210 14.93 -19.61 42.00
C SER A 210 13.55 -18.95 41.76
N VAL A 211 13.48 -17.88 40.97
CA VAL A 211 12.40 -16.88 40.94
C VAL A 211 11.19 -17.23 40.06
N TYR A 212 10.99 -18.51 39.74
CA TYR A 212 9.80 -18.92 38.96
C TYR A 212 8.48 -18.53 39.65
N ASP A 213 8.44 -18.50 40.98
CA ASP A 213 7.21 -18.31 41.74
C ASP A 213 6.78 -16.84 41.93
N TYR A 214 7.69 -15.87 41.71
CA TYR A 214 7.38 -14.43 41.84
C TYR A 214 7.10 -13.75 40.49
N ARG A 215 7.57 -14.32 39.38
CA ARG A 215 7.39 -13.75 38.02
C ARG A 215 5.93 -13.56 37.64
N GLU A 216 5.03 -14.44 38.09
CA GLU A 216 3.59 -14.32 37.85
C GLU A 216 2.88 -13.40 38.86
N LYS A 217 3.46 -13.24 40.07
CA LYS A 217 2.82 -12.59 41.21
C LYS A 217 3.13 -11.09 41.34
N LEU A 218 4.32 -10.65 40.92
CA LEU A 218 4.73 -9.25 41.06
C LEU A 218 4.59 -8.48 39.75
N LYS A 219 3.52 -7.67 39.67
CA LYS A 219 3.27 -6.80 38.52
C LYS A 219 3.92 -5.44 38.70
N VAL A 220 4.51 -4.88 37.64
CA VAL A 220 5.21 -3.58 37.67
C VAL A 220 4.34 -2.48 38.29
N TRP A 221 3.06 -2.40 37.89
CA TRP A 221 2.14 -1.37 38.40
C TRP A 221 1.73 -1.55 39.88
N GLN A 222 1.95 -2.71 40.50
CA GLN A 222 1.64 -2.93 41.92
C GLN A 222 2.76 -2.43 42.85
N VAL A 223 3.99 -2.34 42.33
CA VAL A 223 5.19 -2.02 43.11
C VAL A 223 5.90 -0.76 42.61
N PHE A 224 5.36 -0.10 41.59
CA PHE A 224 5.96 1.10 41.02
C PHE A 224 5.93 2.25 42.02
N VAL A 225 7.10 2.84 42.26
CA VAL A 225 7.29 4.07 43.02
C VAL A 225 7.80 5.13 42.05
N ALA A 226 7.07 6.24 41.94
CA ALA A 226 7.42 7.34 41.05
C ALA A 226 8.78 7.92 41.43
N GLN A 227 9.69 8.04 40.45
CA GLN A 227 10.98 8.65 40.67
C GLN A 227 10.84 10.16 40.81
N ASN A 228 11.76 10.74 41.55
CA ASN A 228 11.88 12.18 41.70
C ASN A 228 12.86 12.74 40.66
N VAL A 229 12.50 13.86 40.05
CA VAL A 229 13.28 14.53 39.01
C VAL A 229 13.49 15.99 39.32
N ARG A 230 14.49 16.58 38.65
CA ARG A 230 14.72 18.02 38.59
C ARG A 230 14.63 18.44 37.13
N GLU A 231 13.89 19.51 36.89
CA GLU A 231 13.73 20.05 35.55
C GLU A 231 14.97 20.84 35.12
N CYS A 232 15.45 20.56 33.90
CA CYS A 232 16.65 21.16 33.35
C CYS A 232 16.39 21.58 31.90
N GLN A 233 16.00 22.83 31.69
CA GLN A 233 15.68 23.37 30.35
C GLN A 233 16.87 24.09 29.70
N GLU A 234 17.70 24.74 30.51
CA GLU A 234 18.73 25.67 30.04
C GLU A 234 20.07 24.97 29.73
N PHE A 235 20.19 23.68 30.05
CA PHE A 235 21.48 23.01 30.10
C PHE A 235 21.38 21.47 30.10
N LEU A 236 22.34 20.76 29.48
CA LEU A 236 22.48 19.30 29.59
C LEU A 236 23.71 18.94 30.45
N PRO A 237 23.54 18.56 31.73
CA PRO A 237 24.65 18.18 32.60
C PRO A 237 25.50 17.04 32.03
N GLN A 238 24.86 16.13 31.30
CA GLN A 238 25.50 14.95 30.75
C GLN A 238 26.48 15.25 29.61
N VAL A 239 26.43 16.43 28.97
CA VAL A 239 27.46 16.82 27.98
C VAL A 239 28.86 16.79 28.61
N TYR A 240 28.94 17.05 29.92
CA TYR A 240 30.17 17.05 30.71
C TYR A 240 30.61 15.64 31.13
N GLU A 241 29.71 14.66 31.04
CA GLU A 241 29.94 13.25 31.35
C GLU A 241 30.28 12.43 30.09
N ILE A 242 30.08 12.99 28.88
CA ILE A 242 30.48 12.35 27.62
C ILE A 242 32.01 12.17 27.60
N PRO A 243 32.54 10.97 27.28
CA PRO A 243 33.97 10.78 27.12
C PRO A 243 34.58 11.75 26.10
N LYS A 244 35.79 12.27 26.36
CA LYS A 244 36.46 13.29 25.52
C LYS A 244 36.55 12.89 24.03
N GLU A 245 36.73 11.60 23.75
CA GLU A 245 36.75 11.03 22.40
C GLU A 245 35.41 11.22 21.67
N HIS A 246 34.29 11.01 22.36
CA HIS A 246 32.94 11.16 21.81
C HIS A 246 32.56 12.62 21.65
N GLN A 247 32.93 13.49 22.60
CA GLN A 247 32.77 14.93 22.45
C GLN A 247 33.52 15.45 21.22
N ARG A 248 34.74 14.93 20.97
CA ARG A 248 35.54 15.30 19.80
C ARG A 248 34.84 14.89 18.50
N ARG A 249 34.30 13.67 18.41
CA ARG A 249 33.54 13.22 17.23
C ARG A 249 32.29 14.07 16.98
N LEU A 250 31.55 14.41 18.03
CA LEU A 250 30.35 15.26 17.95
C LEU A 250 30.69 16.70 17.54
N ARG A 251 31.87 17.21 17.91
CA ARG A 251 32.39 18.50 17.41
C ARG A 251 32.81 18.42 15.94
N GLU A 252 33.47 17.34 15.55
CA GLU A 252 33.88 17.10 14.16
C GLU A 252 32.65 16.94 13.23
N SER A 253 31.49 16.51 13.75
CA SER A 253 30.21 16.47 13.02
C SER A 253 29.34 17.73 13.15
N ASN A 254 29.83 18.81 13.79
CA ASN A 254 29.08 20.05 14.08
C ASN A 254 27.78 19.83 14.91
N GLU A 255 27.70 18.77 15.70
CA GLU A 255 26.55 18.46 16.57
C GLU A 255 26.73 19.03 18.00
N LEU A 256 27.86 19.69 18.29
CA LEU A 256 28.15 20.40 19.55
C LEU A 256 28.77 21.76 19.28
N GLU A 257 28.14 22.84 19.77
CA GLU A 257 28.46 24.22 19.36
C GLU A 257 29.58 24.95 20.14
N ALA A 258 30.05 24.50 21.32
CA ALA A 258 31.03 25.30 22.07
C ALA A 258 32.05 24.53 22.92
N GLU A 259 33.21 25.17 23.13
CA GLU A 259 34.16 24.84 24.18
C GLU A 259 33.50 25.00 25.56
N VAL A 260 33.76 24.02 26.41
CA VAL A 260 33.09 23.85 27.68
C VAL A 260 33.81 24.69 28.74
N ASP A 261 33.20 25.83 29.14
CA ASP A 261 33.71 26.70 30.21
C ASP A 261 33.48 26.07 31.60
N LEU A 262 34.57 25.85 32.34
CA LEU A 262 34.57 25.28 33.69
C LEU A 262 33.92 26.22 34.73
N GLU A 263 34.03 27.54 34.58
CA GLU A 263 33.39 28.48 35.50
C GLU A 263 31.90 28.63 35.23
N ALA A 264 31.47 28.47 33.97
CA ALA A 264 30.06 28.36 33.62
C ALA A 264 29.47 27.05 34.18
N TRP A 265 30.20 25.94 34.13
CA TRP A 265 29.80 24.65 34.71
C TRP A 265 29.48 24.73 36.20
N GLU A 266 30.35 25.33 37.00
CA GLU A 266 30.15 25.47 38.44
C GLU A 266 28.85 26.23 38.75
N ARG A 267 28.58 27.30 38.00
CA ARG A 267 27.34 28.10 38.09
C ARG A 267 26.11 27.29 37.69
N TYR A 268 26.16 26.56 36.58
CA TYR A 268 25.05 25.72 36.13
C TYR A 268 24.75 24.58 37.10
N LYS A 269 25.78 23.99 37.70
CA LYS A 269 25.64 22.95 38.71
C LYS A 269 24.89 23.47 39.94
N GLN A 270 25.20 24.70 40.39
CA GLN A 270 24.46 25.35 41.48
C GLN A 270 23.00 25.57 41.10
N VAL A 271 22.73 26.19 39.94
CA VAL A 271 21.36 26.41 39.43
C VAL A 271 20.56 25.10 39.37
N TYR A 272 21.17 24.01 38.91
CA TYR A 272 20.53 22.70 38.83
C TYR A 272 20.19 22.11 40.22
N TYR A 273 21.10 22.21 41.20
CA TYR A 273 20.83 21.73 42.56
C TYR A 273 19.83 22.60 43.34
N ASP A 274 19.64 23.85 42.94
CA ASP A 274 18.63 24.75 43.53
C ASP A 274 17.23 24.51 42.97
N LYS A 275 17.09 23.84 41.82
CA LYS A 275 15.77 23.50 41.25
C LYS A 275 14.99 22.56 42.16
N PRO A 276 13.67 22.72 42.34
CA PRO A 276 12.89 21.84 43.21
C PRO A 276 12.88 20.41 42.70
N ILE A 277 12.92 19.45 43.64
CA ILE A 277 12.70 18.04 43.36
C ILE A 277 11.19 17.80 43.25
N ARG A 278 10.74 17.19 42.16
CA ARG A 278 9.32 16.88 41.91
C ARG A 278 9.13 15.43 41.48
N PRO A 279 7.99 14.78 41.81
CA PRO A 279 7.65 13.48 41.23
C PRO A 279 7.52 13.57 39.71
N ILE A 280 8.12 12.62 38.98
CA ILE A 280 8.11 12.62 37.51
C ILE A 280 6.70 12.52 36.92
N LEU A 281 5.78 11.82 37.58
CA LEU A 281 4.41 11.69 37.10
C LEU A 281 3.67 13.03 37.10
N ASP A 282 3.93 13.89 38.10
CA ASP A 282 3.32 15.23 38.16
C ASP A 282 3.82 16.09 37.01
N VAL A 283 5.13 16.05 36.73
CA VAL A 283 5.74 16.76 35.61
C VAL A 283 5.14 16.27 34.28
N ILE A 284 5.06 14.96 34.05
CA ILE A 284 4.49 14.39 32.82
C ILE A 284 3.02 14.78 32.65
N ASN A 285 2.23 14.70 33.72
CA ASN A 285 0.81 15.06 33.69
C ASN A 285 0.61 16.56 33.38
N GLU A 286 1.44 17.43 33.94
CA GLU A 286 1.42 18.87 33.61
C GLU A 286 1.74 19.10 32.12
N ILE A 287 2.77 18.42 31.60
CA ILE A 287 3.14 18.52 30.18
C ILE A 287 1.98 18.06 29.29
N TRP A 288 1.33 16.95 29.63
CA TRP A 288 0.19 16.42 28.87
C TRP A 288 -1.06 17.32 28.98
N GLN A 289 -1.31 17.92 30.14
CA GLN A 289 -2.47 18.77 30.37
C GLN A 289 -2.37 20.11 29.64
N TYR A 290 -1.19 20.71 29.62
CA TYR A 290 -0.97 22.06 29.08
C TYR A 290 -0.33 22.07 27.68
N ASP A 291 -0.04 20.90 27.10
CA ASP A 291 0.65 20.72 25.82
C ASP A 291 1.94 21.56 25.71
N SER A 292 2.63 21.71 26.84
CA SER A 292 3.71 22.70 27.00
C SER A 292 4.97 22.36 26.21
N TYR A 293 5.22 21.06 25.96
CA TYR A 293 6.45 20.57 25.34
C TYR A 293 6.19 19.39 24.41
N ARG A 294 6.70 19.48 23.18
CA ARG A 294 6.63 18.41 22.19
C ARG A 294 7.62 17.26 22.45
N TYR A 295 8.72 17.55 23.17
CA TYR A 295 9.79 16.59 23.43
C TYR A 295 10.20 16.63 24.89
N LEU A 296 10.31 15.46 25.52
CA LEU A 296 10.79 15.29 26.88
C LEU A 296 11.96 14.29 26.88
N VAL A 297 13.07 14.68 27.50
CA VAL A 297 14.24 13.83 27.65
C VAL A 297 14.47 13.54 29.13
N ILE A 298 14.44 12.26 29.51
CA ILE A 298 14.64 11.82 30.89
C ILE A 298 16.06 11.32 31.07
N LEU A 299 16.82 12.07 31.87
CA LEU A 299 18.22 11.81 32.18
C LEU A 299 18.36 11.15 33.55
N GLY A 300 19.43 10.39 33.75
CA GLY A 300 19.77 9.79 35.04
C GLY A 300 20.76 8.66 34.93
N ASP A 301 21.25 8.19 36.06
CA ASP A 301 22.27 7.14 36.15
C ASP A 301 21.77 5.77 35.65
N PRO A 302 22.68 4.87 35.22
CA PRO A 302 22.34 3.48 35.00
C PRO A 302 21.63 2.89 36.23
N GLY A 303 20.49 2.22 36.02
CA GLY A 303 19.69 1.66 37.11
C GLY A 303 18.72 2.63 37.80
N SER A 304 18.67 3.92 37.40
CA SER A 304 17.72 4.89 37.96
C SER A 304 16.23 4.64 37.65
N GLY A 305 15.91 3.55 36.95
CA GLY A 305 14.52 3.15 36.66
C GLY A 305 13.88 3.81 35.43
N LYS A 306 14.63 4.50 34.56
CA LYS A 306 14.10 5.16 33.34
C LYS A 306 13.25 4.22 32.46
N SER A 307 13.75 3.02 32.18
CA SER A 307 13.01 2.05 31.36
C SER A 307 11.75 1.55 32.07
N ILE A 308 11.80 1.38 33.39
CA ILE A 308 10.66 0.96 34.20
C ILE A 308 9.58 2.04 34.19
N LEU A 309 9.95 3.33 34.25
CA LEU A 309 9.01 4.44 34.10
C LEU A 309 8.28 4.38 32.75
N LEU A 310 9.00 4.21 31.63
CA LEU A 310 8.38 4.13 30.30
C LEU A 310 7.44 2.91 30.18
N GLN A 311 7.85 1.77 30.72
CA GLN A 311 7.01 0.57 30.79
C GLN A 311 5.76 0.81 31.62
N TYR A 312 5.89 1.46 32.78
CA TYR A 312 4.77 1.79 33.66
C TYR A 312 3.74 2.68 32.94
N LEU A 313 4.17 3.72 32.22
CA LEU A 313 3.28 4.59 31.44
C LEU A 313 2.53 3.81 30.36
N ALA A 314 3.24 2.96 29.60
CA ALA A 314 2.60 2.14 28.57
C ALA A 314 1.63 1.10 29.14
N LEU A 315 1.93 0.54 30.32
CA LEU A 315 1.05 -0.42 31.00
C LEU A 315 -0.21 0.24 31.57
N ASN A 316 -0.12 1.49 32.05
CA ASN A 316 -1.29 2.25 32.46
C ASN A 316 -2.27 2.45 31.29
N TRP A 317 -1.74 2.78 30.11
CA TRP A 317 -2.54 2.84 28.88
C TRP A 317 -3.08 1.46 28.46
N ALA A 318 -2.24 0.42 28.52
CA ALA A 318 -2.64 -0.94 28.13
C ALA A 318 -3.74 -1.53 29.02
N ARG A 319 -3.92 -1.01 30.23
CA ARG A 319 -4.97 -1.41 31.18
C ARG A 319 -6.23 -0.54 31.10
N SER A 320 -6.23 0.50 30.28
CA SER A 320 -7.39 1.37 30.11
C SER A 320 -8.51 0.67 29.31
N PRO A 321 -9.79 0.92 29.62
CA PRO A 321 -10.91 0.34 28.87
C PRO A 321 -10.84 0.72 27.38
N LEU A 322 -11.21 -0.21 26.50
CA LEU A 322 -11.11 -0.04 25.04
C LEU A 322 -11.84 1.21 24.52
N ASP A 323 -12.96 1.59 25.14
CA ASP A 323 -13.72 2.78 24.74
C ASP A 323 -12.93 4.08 24.93
N ASN A 324 -12.09 4.15 25.98
CA ASN A 324 -11.22 5.30 26.26
C ASN A 324 -9.93 5.28 25.42
N VAL A 325 -9.51 4.11 24.94
CA VAL A 325 -8.27 3.92 24.18
C VAL A 325 -8.35 4.61 22.81
N ILE A 326 -9.56 4.75 22.26
CA ILE A 326 -9.82 5.47 21.01
C ILE A 326 -9.74 7.00 21.20
N GLU A 327 -9.54 7.51 22.41
CA GLU A 327 -9.37 8.95 22.67
C GLU A 327 -8.00 9.29 23.25
N LEU A 328 -7.27 8.29 23.78
CA LEU A 328 -5.94 8.48 24.36
C LEU A 328 -4.81 8.39 23.32
N PRO A 329 -3.71 9.14 23.50
CA PRO A 329 -2.52 8.99 22.67
C PRO A 329 -1.95 7.58 22.83
N ILE A 330 -1.59 6.96 21.69
CA ILE A 330 -1.08 5.58 21.65
C ILE A 330 0.40 5.59 22.05
N PRO A 331 0.81 4.86 23.12
CA PRO A 331 2.21 4.79 23.51
C PRO A 331 2.97 3.86 22.58
N LEU A 332 3.96 4.40 21.86
CA LEU A 332 4.86 3.63 21.00
C LEU A 332 6.21 3.46 21.69
N LEU A 333 6.42 2.30 22.32
CA LEU A 333 7.69 1.93 22.95
C LEU A 333 8.70 1.44 21.90
N ILE A 334 9.81 2.18 21.75
CA ILE A 334 10.86 1.86 20.77
C ILE A 334 12.19 1.63 21.49
N GLU A 335 12.68 0.40 21.45
CA GLU A 335 14.04 0.08 21.89
C GLU A 335 15.02 0.41 20.75
N LEU A 336 15.80 1.47 20.90
CA LEU A 336 16.69 1.97 19.84
C LEU A 336 17.69 0.93 19.33
N ARG A 337 18.16 0.02 20.19
CA ARG A 337 19.04 -1.09 19.78
C ARG A 337 18.34 -2.06 18.82
N THR A 338 17.09 -2.39 19.09
CA THR A 338 16.27 -3.29 18.28
C THR A 338 15.94 -2.62 16.95
N TYR A 339 15.49 -1.37 17.00
CA TYR A 339 15.23 -0.57 15.79
C TYR A 339 16.48 -0.44 14.91
N SER A 340 17.63 -0.09 15.48
CA SER A 340 18.87 0.07 14.71
C SER A 340 19.31 -1.23 14.06
N ARG A 341 19.09 -2.39 14.70
CA ARG A 341 19.43 -3.69 14.12
C ARG A 341 18.56 -3.97 12.90
N ASP A 342 17.25 -3.83 13.04
CA ASP A 342 16.27 -4.13 11.97
C ASP A 342 16.40 -3.15 10.79
N ARG A 343 16.78 -1.89 11.07
CA ARG A 343 17.13 -0.92 10.04
C ARG A 343 18.39 -1.31 9.27
N ASN A 344 19.42 -1.78 9.97
CA ASN A 344 20.69 -2.19 9.36
C ASN A 344 20.58 -3.49 8.55
N SER A 345 19.65 -4.40 8.90
CA SER A 345 19.36 -5.59 8.11
C SER A 345 18.47 -5.32 6.88
N GLY A 346 17.92 -4.11 6.76
CA GLY A 346 17.02 -3.73 5.68
C GLY A 346 15.56 -4.16 5.89
N ASP A 347 15.20 -4.61 7.09
CA ASP A 347 13.85 -5.06 7.43
C ASP A 347 12.87 -3.89 7.62
N CYS A 348 13.38 -2.68 7.90
CA CYS A 348 12.59 -1.44 7.97
C CYS A 348 13.41 -0.19 7.63
N GLN A 349 12.79 0.83 7.03
CA GLN A 349 13.44 2.11 6.68
C GLN A 349 13.15 3.23 7.68
N ASP A 350 11.96 3.24 8.28
CA ASP A 350 11.49 4.24 9.23
C ASP A 350 10.77 3.61 10.44
N LEU A 351 10.31 4.44 11.37
CA LEU A 351 9.61 3.97 12.58
C LEU A 351 8.24 3.34 12.28
N LEU A 352 7.53 3.80 11.25
CA LEU A 352 6.23 3.25 10.89
C LEU A 352 6.38 1.85 10.30
N GLU A 353 7.38 1.66 9.43
CA GLU A 353 7.73 0.36 8.88
C GLU A 353 8.28 -0.58 9.95
N PHE A 354 8.99 -0.05 10.95
CA PHE A 354 9.42 -0.85 12.11
C PHE A 354 8.23 -1.43 12.89
N PHE A 355 7.17 -0.66 13.14
CA PHE A 355 5.95 -1.20 13.75
C PHE A 355 5.16 -2.12 12.83
N HIS A 356 5.35 -2.03 11.52
CA HIS A 356 4.63 -2.82 10.53
C HIS A 356 5.26 -4.19 10.27
N LYS A 357 6.59 -4.26 10.16
CA LYS A 357 7.32 -5.49 9.77
C LYS A 357 8.41 -5.88 10.75
N GLY A 358 8.93 -4.92 11.50
CA GLY A 358 10.06 -5.09 12.42
C GLY A 358 9.77 -6.02 13.59
N ASN A 359 10.79 -6.23 14.41
CA ASN A 359 10.77 -7.06 15.60
C ASN A 359 10.13 -6.30 16.77
N VAL A 360 8.83 -6.06 16.64
CA VAL A 360 7.98 -5.42 17.64
C VAL A 360 7.07 -6.45 18.32
N ILE A 361 6.57 -6.07 19.49
CA ILE A 361 5.73 -6.89 20.38
C ILE A 361 4.45 -7.32 19.68
N CYS A 362 3.82 -6.36 19.02
CA CYS A 362 2.61 -6.53 18.24
C CYS A 362 2.75 -5.58 17.05
N ARG A 363 2.56 -6.12 15.85
CA ARG A 363 2.70 -5.36 14.62
C ARG A 363 1.45 -4.51 14.40
N LEU A 364 1.64 -3.28 13.95
CA LEU A 364 0.57 -2.34 13.63
C LEU A 364 0.64 -1.97 12.15
N ASN A 365 -0.51 -1.87 11.50
CA ASN A 365 -0.56 -1.40 10.11
C ASN A 365 0.00 0.04 10.01
N GLN A 366 1.02 0.25 9.16
CA GLN A 366 1.66 1.56 9.02
C GLN A 366 0.71 2.68 8.56
N HIS A 367 -0.25 2.38 7.67
CA HIS A 367 -1.14 3.37 7.10
C HIS A 367 -2.14 3.85 8.15
N GLN A 368 -2.75 2.89 8.86
CA GLN A 368 -3.69 3.20 9.94
C GLN A 368 -2.98 3.87 11.13
N LEU A 369 -1.75 3.45 11.45
CA LEU A 369 -0.93 4.13 12.46
C LEU A 369 -0.63 5.58 12.06
N GLN A 370 -0.29 5.83 10.79
CA GLN A 370 0.00 7.17 10.30
C GLN A 370 -1.24 8.08 10.31
N GLU A 371 -2.40 7.58 9.90
CA GLU A 371 -3.67 8.32 10.02
C GLU A 371 -3.94 8.69 11.47
N ARG A 372 -3.72 7.74 12.38
CA ARG A 372 -3.97 7.91 13.79
C ARG A 372 -3.02 8.88 14.49
N LEU A 373 -1.79 9.01 14.00
CA LEU A 373 -0.81 9.99 14.49
C LEU A 373 -0.99 11.40 13.90
N LYS A 374 -1.81 11.53 12.84
CA LYS A 374 -2.14 12.83 12.20
C LYS A 374 -3.46 13.41 12.69
N ALA A 375 -4.38 12.56 13.15
CA ALA A 375 -5.61 12.94 13.84
C ALA A 375 -5.28 13.52 15.21
#